data_AF-A0A849C4S9-F1
#
_entry.id   AF-A0A849C4S9-F1
#
_cell.length_a   1.000
_cell.length_b   1.000
_cell.length_c   1.000
_cell.angle_alpha   90.00
_cell.angle_beta   90.00
_cell.angle_gamma   90.00
#
_symmetry.space_group_name_H-M   'P 1'
#
loop_
_entity.id
_entity.type
_entity.pdbx_description
1 polymer ?
#
loop_
_entity_poly.entity_id
_entity_poly.type
_entity_poly.pdbx_seq_one_letter_code
_entity_poly.pdbx_strand_id
1 'polypeptide(L)'
;MMEIPEAAKRWKQALRAHWPGVRWSVRSAPRGWFTVITTWQDGPTTSAVAAFCHEWKVIQPDAASWIRDSGFRRSYSPAGYAIVIEAITRDIPGMPIPRTPDAGLDIRAARALTWAGPVKVAGRFYGHDRVYDLVTVVELVACDHDYATAPDSPE
;
A
#
# COMPACT_ATOMS: atom_id res chain seq x y z
N MET A 1 12.70 24.92 -14.66
CA MET A 1 11.63 23.90 -14.53
C MET A 1 12.27 22.56 -14.81
N MET A 2 12.18 21.61 -13.87
CA MET A 2 12.82 20.29 -14.02
C MET A 2 12.00 19.41 -14.95
N GLU A 3 12.69 18.66 -15.82
CA GLU A 3 12.07 17.66 -16.70
C GLU A 3 11.44 16.54 -15.86
N ILE A 4 10.18 16.15 -16.15
CA ILE A 4 9.46 15.12 -15.38
C ILE A 4 10.22 13.79 -15.25
N PRO A 5 10.94 13.29 -16.28
CA PRO A 5 11.79 12.11 -16.14
C PRO A 5 12.90 12.26 -15.08
N GLU A 6 13.43 13.47 -14.89
CA GLU A 6 14.43 13.75 -13.85
C GLU A 6 13.78 13.82 -12.47
N ALA A 7 12.63 14.47 -12.37
CA ALA A 7 11.79 14.49 -11.17
C ALA A 7 11.41 13.08 -10.68
N ALA A 8 10.99 12.19 -11.59
CA ALA A 8 10.70 10.79 -11.28
C ALA A 8 11.92 10.02 -10.76
N LYS A 9 13.13 10.31 -11.31
CA LYS A 9 14.39 9.73 -10.82
C LYS A 9 14.72 10.21 -9.40
N ARG A 10 14.61 11.51 -9.14
CA ARG A 10 14.86 12.09 -7.80
C ARG A 10 13.91 11.54 -6.76
N TRP A 11 12.62 11.44 -7.09
CA TRP A 11 11.63 10.83 -6.22
C TRP A 11 11.96 9.37 -5.90
N LYS A 12 12.33 8.58 -6.92
CA LYS A 12 12.77 7.19 -6.72
C LYS A 12 14.01 7.08 -5.83
N GLN A 13 14.94 8.03 -5.91
CA GLN A 13 16.13 8.07 -5.05
C GLN A 13 15.75 8.38 -3.60
N ALA A 14 14.87 9.36 -3.36
CA ALA A 14 14.38 9.69 -2.03
C ALA A 14 13.69 8.48 -1.37
N LEU A 15 12.83 7.78 -2.10
CA LEU A 15 12.17 6.56 -1.64
C LEU A 15 13.16 5.44 -1.26
N ARG A 16 14.22 5.26 -2.06
CA ARG A 16 15.26 4.24 -1.78
C ARG A 16 16.12 4.61 -0.58
N ALA A 17 16.36 5.89 -0.37
CA ALA A 17 17.12 6.37 0.80
C ALA A 17 16.31 6.17 2.09
N HIS A 18 15.00 6.41 2.05
CA HIS A 18 14.13 6.29 3.22
C HIS A 18 13.73 4.84 3.53
N TRP A 19 13.50 4.02 2.51
CA TRP A 19 13.22 2.58 2.65
C TRP A 19 14.22 1.73 1.86
N PRO A 20 15.43 1.52 2.40
CA PRO A 20 16.40 0.63 1.81
C PRO A 20 15.86 -0.81 1.83
N GLY A 21 15.91 -1.51 0.69
CA GLY A 21 15.42 -2.89 0.55
C GLY A 21 14.07 -3.02 -0.17
N VAL A 22 13.31 -1.93 -0.32
CA VAL A 22 12.04 -1.96 -1.07
C VAL A 22 12.29 -1.80 -2.57
N ARG A 23 11.64 -2.65 -3.38
CA ARG A 23 11.73 -2.58 -4.84
C ARG A 23 10.75 -1.56 -5.42
N TRP A 24 11.24 -0.35 -5.62
CA TRP A 24 10.48 0.76 -6.21
C TRP A 24 10.47 0.75 -7.75
N SER A 25 9.29 0.95 -8.34
CA SER A 25 9.08 1.28 -9.74
C SER A 25 8.36 2.63 -9.83
N VAL A 26 9.02 3.61 -10.45
CA VAL A 26 8.54 4.99 -10.57
C VAL A 26 8.58 5.35 -12.05
N ARG A 27 7.45 5.74 -12.62
CA ARG A 27 7.32 6.05 -14.04
C ARG A 27 6.42 7.27 -14.28
N SER A 28 6.72 8.02 -15.32
CA SER A 28 5.84 9.08 -15.83
C SER A 28 4.74 8.48 -16.71
N ALA A 29 3.48 8.87 -16.48
CA ALA A 29 2.36 8.52 -17.35
C ALA A 29 1.82 9.75 -18.10
N PRO A 30 1.52 9.66 -19.41
CA PRO A 30 1.17 10.81 -20.25
C PRO A 30 -0.31 11.21 -20.24
N ARG A 31 -1.15 10.77 -19.29
CA ARG A 31 -2.60 11.03 -19.33
C ARG A 31 -2.95 12.48 -18.99
N GLY A 32 -2.91 13.37 -19.99
CA GLY A 32 -3.43 14.75 -19.97
C GLY A 32 -2.63 15.75 -19.12
N TRP A 33 -2.00 15.26 -18.05
CA TRP A 33 -1.07 15.95 -17.18
C TRP A 33 -0.02 14.91 -16.77
N PHE A 34 1.27 15.22 -16.91
CA PHE A 34 2.33 14.28 -16.57
C PHE A 34 2.26 13.92 -15.08
N THR A 35 1.89 12.67 -14.78
CA THR A 35 1.77 12.17 -13.41
C THR A 35 2.80 11.08 -13.16
N VAL A 36 3.48 11.14 -12.02
CA VAL A 36 4.37 10.10 -11.54
C VAL A 36 3.56 9.00 -10.86
N ILE A 37 3.63 7.80 -11.43
CA ILE A 37 3.08 6.59 -10.86
C ILE A 37 4.18 5.88 -10.08
N THR A 38 3.95 5.68 -8.78
CA THR A 38 4.87 5.00 -7.87
C THR A 38 4.26 3.67 -7.47
N THR A 39 4.95 2.58 -7.78
CA THR A 39 4.50 1.23 -7.48
C THR A 39 5.59 0.45 -6.75
N TRP A 40 5.21 -0.32 -5.74
CA TRP A 40 6.13 -1.17 -4.99
C TRP A 40 5.41 -2.43 -4.49
N GLN A 41 6.19 -3.45 -4.14
CA GLN A 41 5.71 -4.69 -3.56
C GLN A 41 6.23 -4.83 -2.14
N ASP A 42 5.35 -5.19 -1.21
CA ASP A 42 5.62 -5.26 0.24
C ASP A 42 6.22 -3.94 0.76
N GLY A 43 6.89 -3.90 1.93
CA GLY A 43 7.48 -2.66 2.47
C GLY A 43 6.44 -1.70 3.06
N PRO A 44 6.63 -0.36 3.02
CA PRO A 44 5.77 0.59 3.75
C PRO A 44 4.34 0.65 3.23
N THR A 45 3.41 1.04 4.09
CA THR A 45 2.03 1.36 3.70
C THR A 45 1.92 2.51 2.70
N THR A 46 0.83 2.53 1.93
CA THR A 46 0.49 3.65 1.05
C THR A 46 0.39 4.96 1.84
N SER A 47 -0.13 4.91 3.08
CA SER A 47 -0.22 6.06 3.98
C SER A 47 1.15 6.58 4.40
N ALA A 48 2.09 5.70 4.75
CA ALA A 48 3.46 6.10 5.09
C ALA A 48 4.17 6.74 3.88
N VAL A 49 4.00 6.17 2.68
CA VAL A 49 4.52 6.76 1.43
C VAL A 49 3.88 8.13 1.14
N ALA A 50 2.59 8.30 1.42
CA ALA A 50 1.90 9.58 1.27
C ALA A 50 2.41 10.63 2.26
N ALA A 51 2.57 10.28 3.54
CA ALA A 51 3.15 11.16 4.55
C ALA A 51 4.57 11.61 4.15
N PHE A 52 5.44 10.67 3.78
CA PHE A 52 6.78 10.99 3.29
C PHE A 52 6.75 11.86 2.03
N CYS A 53 5.82 11.63 1.11
CA CYS A 53 5.65 12.48 -0.07
C CYS A 53 5.23 13.90 0.29
N HIS A 54 4.36 14.08 1.28
CA HIS A 54 3.97 15.41 1.77
C HIS A 54 5.14 16.16 2.37
N GLU A 55 5.95 15.51 3.22
CA GLU A 55 7.18 16.10 3.77
C GLU A 55 8.16 16.46 2.65
N TRP A 56 8.34 15.56 1.70
CA TRP A 56 9.23 15.77 0.56
C TRP A 56 8.79 16.94 -0.33
N LYS A 57 7.48 17.12 -0.53
CA LYS A 57 6.89 18.26 -1.26
C LYS A 57 7.16 19.61 -0.59
N VAL A 58 7.36 19.66 0.74
CA VAL A 58 7.79 20.89 1.42
C VAL A 58 9.19 21.30 0.97
N ILE A 59 10.07 20.31 0.75
CA ILE A 59 11.46 20.51 0.33
C ILE A 59 11.56 20.70 -1.20
N GLN A 60 10.68 20.06 -1.97
CA GLN A 60 10.56 20.20 -3.43
C GLN A 60 9.14 20.61 -3.84
N PRO A 61 8.79 21.90 -3.77
CA PRO A 61 7.42 22.38 -4.00
C PRO A 61 6.87 22.09 -5.40
N ASP A 62 7.75 22.00 -6.40
CA ASP A 62 7.40 21.66 -7.77
C ASP A 62 6.82 20.23 -7.89
N ALA A 63 7.15 19.35 -6.95
CA ALA A 63 6.61 17.99 -6.88
C ALA A 63 5.08 17.90 -6.79
N ALA A 64 4.42 18.93 -6.25
CA ALA A 64 2.97 18.99 -6.19
C ALA A 64 2.31 18.99 -7.59
N SER A 65 3.02 19.44 -8.62
CA SER A 65 2.50 19.51 -9.99
C SER A 65 2.52 18.16 -10.73
N TRP A 66 3.31 17.19 -10.28
CA TRP A 66 3.52 15.91 -10.98
C TRP A 66 3.45 14.66 -10.10
N ILE A 67 3.52 14.74 -8.76
CA ILE A 67 3.22 13.63 -7.85
C ILE A 67 1.85 13.82 -7.18
N ARG A 68 0.97 12.86 -7.39
CA ARG A 68 -0.31 12.76 -6.68
C ARG A 68 -0.39 11.43 -5.95
N ASP A 69 -1.04 11.44 -4.78
CA ASP A 69 -1.19 10.25 -3.95
C ASP A 69 -2.04 9.18 -4.66
N SER A 70 -2.96 9.64 -5.53
CA SER A 70 -3.70 8.79 -6.46
C SER A 70 -2.81 8.02 -7.45
N GLY A 71 -1.51 8.31 -7.53
CA GLY A 71 -0.51 7.59 -8.32
C GLY A 71 0.23 6.50 -7.56
N PHE A 72 -0.02 6.32 -6.26
CA PHE A 72 0.65 5.32 -5.43
C PHE A 72 -0.06 3.97 -5.48
N ARG A 73 0.70 2.90 -5.72
CA ARG A 73 0.17 1.53 -5.81
C ARG A 73 1.09 0.58 -5.05
N ARG A 74 0.65 0.13 -3.88
CA ARG A 74 1.24 -1.01 -3.19
C ARG A 74 0.62 -2.30 -3.71
N SER A 75 1.44 -3.33 -3.86
CA SER A 75 0.97 -4.72 -3.98
C SER A 75 1.63 -5.57 -2.90
N TYR A 76 1.05 -6.71 -2.56
CA TYR A 76 1.70 -7.66 -1.64
C TYR A 76 2.23 -8.87 -2.41
N SER A 77 3.32 -9.46 -1.92
CA SER A 77 3.75 -10.80 -2.33
C SER A 77 2.81 -11.86 -1.77
N PRO A 78 2.87 -13.11 -2.28
CA PRO A 78 2.14 -14.23 -1.67
C PRO A 78 2.44 -14.41 -0.18
N ALA A 79 3.69 -14.20 0.25
CA ALA A 79 4.09 -14.24 1.65
C ALA A 79 3.47 -13.09 2.46
N GLY A 80 3.49 -11.86 1.93
CA GLY A 80 2.81 -10.72 2.54
C GLY A 80 1.31 -10.97 2.70
N TYR A 81 0.66 -11.56 1.70
CA TYR A 81 -0.74 -11.95 1.81
C TYR A 81 -0.98 -13.05 2.82
N ALA A 82 -0.13 -14.07 2.91
CA ALA A 82 -0.30 -15.15 3.88
C ALA A 82 -0.37 -14.63 5.32
N ILE A 83 0.48 -13.65 5.65
CA ILE A 83 0.52 -13.12 7.00
C ILE A 83 -0.63 -12.14 7.25
N VAL A 84 -1.05 -11.36 6.25
CA VAL A 84 -2.28 -10.56 6.36
C VAL A 84 -3.50 -11.46 6.57
N ILE A 85 -3.57 -12.60 5.87
CA ILE A 85 -4.62 -13.60 6.05
C ILE A 85 -4.59 -14.18 7.47
N GLU A 86 -3.40 -14.50 7.99
CA GLU A 86 -3.23 -14.99 9.36
C GLU A 86 -3.70 -13.95 10.39
N ALA A 87 -3.28 -12.69 10.22
CA ALA A 87 -3.70 -11.58 11.07
C ALA A 87 -5.22 -11.35 11.01
N ILE A 88 -5.84 -11.35 9.82
CA ILE A 88 -7.30 -11.27 9.68
C ILE A 88 -7.98 -12.45 10.39
N THR A 89 -7.46 -13.67 10.22
CA THR A 89 -8.06 -14.87 10.82
C THR A 89 -8.02 -14.81 12.35
N ARG A 90 -6.94 -14.27 12.92
CA ARG A 90 -6.78 -14.06 14.35
C ARG A 90 -7.66 -12.92 14.88
N ASP A 91 -7.64 -11.77 14.19
CA ASP A 91 -8.23 -10.54 14.70
C ASP A 91 -9.74 -10.42 14.37
N ILE A 92 -10.21 -11.10 13.33
CA ILE A 92 -11.59 -11.11 12.83
C ILE A 92 -12.01 -12.55 12.48
N PRO A 93 -12.21 -13.41 13.48
CA PRO A 93 -12.60 -14.81 13.24
C PRO A 93 -13.94 -14.89 12.49
N GLY A 94 -13.96 -15.65 11.39
CA GLY A 94 -15.14 -15.84 10.54
C GLY A 94 -15.28 -14.88 9.35
N MET A 95 -14.34 -13.94 9.16
CA MET A 95 -14.32 -13.11 7.94
C MET A 95 -14.10 -13.98 6.69
N PRO A 96 -14.93 -13.84 5.64
CA PRO A 96 -14.70 -14.55 4.38
C PRO A 96 -13.45 -13.97 3.69
N ILE A 97 -12.41 -14.79 3.58
CA ILE A 97 -11.15 -14.44 2.91
C ILE A 97 -11.06 -15.25 1.61
N PRO A 98 -11.23 -14.62 0.43
CA PRO A 98 -11.01 -15.29 -0.85
C PRO A 98 -9.56 -15.70 -1.00
N ARG A 99 -9.33 -16.98 -1.29
CA ARG A 99 -7.98 -17.51 -1.48
C ARG A 99 -7.73 -17.85 -2.94
N THR A 100 -6.51 -17.60 -3.40
CA THR A 100 -5.99 -18.18 -4.64
C THR A 100 -5.71 -19.67 -4.45
N PRO A 101 -5.49 -20.45 -5.53
CA PRO A 101 -5.11 -21.87 -5.42
C PRO A 101 -3.86 -22.11 -4.56
N ASP A 102 -2.93 -21.14 -4.54
CA ASP A 102 -1.71 -21.17 -3.74
C ASP A 102 -1.90 -20.63 -2.30
N ALA A 103 -3.15 -20.56 -1.83
CA ALA A 103 -3.54 -20.04 -0.50
C ALA A 103 -3.21 -18.56 -0.23
N GLY A 104 -2.82 -17.78 -1.24
CA GLY A 104 -2.68 -16.31 -1.15
C GLY A 104 -4.04 -15.61 -1.20
N LEU A 105 -4.06 -14.28 -1.01
CA LEU A 105 -5.30 -13.50 -1.07
C LEU A 105 -5.70 -13.26 -2.53
N ASP A 106 -6.91 -13.68 -2.92
CA ASP A 106 -7.46 -13.34 -4.22
C ASP A 106 -8.08 -11.93 -4.17
N ILE A 107 -7.27 -10.93 -4.57
CA ILE A 107 -7.68 -9.53 -4.64
C ILE A 107 -8.86 -9.30 -5.60
N ARG A 108 -8.98 -10.08 -6.68
CA ARG A 108 -10.08 -9.90 -7.63
C ARG A 108 -11.38 -10.36 -7.01
N ALA A 109 -11.36 -11.54 -6.38
CA ALA A 109 -12.52 -12.05 -5.65
C ALA A 109 -12.86 -11.16 -4.44
N ALA A 110 -11.86 -10.63 -3.72
CA ALA A 110 -12.06 -9.67 -2.63
C ALA A 110 -12.77 -8.39 -3.08
N ARG A 111 -12.37 -7.84 -4.24
CA ARG A 111 -13.05 -6.70 -4.88
C ARG A 111 -14.46 -7.05 -5.36
N ALA A 112 -14.67 -8.25 -5.89
CA ALA A 112 -15.98 -8.70 -6.32
C ALA A 112 -16.96 -8.84 -5.13
N LEU A 113 -16.50 -9.39 -4.01
CA LEU A 113 -17.28 -9.44 -2.76
C LEU A 113 -17.65 -8.05 -2.28
N THR A 114 -16.71 -7.11 -2.33
CA THR A 114 -16.95 -5.70 -2.00
C THR A 114 -18.08 -5.09 -2.85
N TRP A 115 -18.11 -5.40 -4.15
CA TRP A 115 -19.17 -4.92 -5.04
C TRP A 115 -20.52 -5.62 -4.84
N ALA A 116 -20.52 -6.86 -4.33
CA ALA A 116 -21.74 -7.60 -4.02
C ALA A 116 -22.47 -7.06 -2.77
N GLY A 117 -21.77 -6.29 -1.93
CA GLY A 117 -22.30 -5.71 -0.71
C GLY A 117 -21.18 -5.55 0.31
N PRO A 118 -21.31 -4.62 1.26
CA PRO A 118 -20.20 -4.36 2.14
C PRO A 118 -20.06 -5.45 3.22
N VAL A 119 -18.83 -5.67 3.69
CA VAL A 119 -18.53 -6.73 4.66
C VAL A 119 -18.59 -6.14 6.07
N LYS A 120 -19.39 -6.75 6.95
CA LYS A 120 -19.42 -6.38 8.36
C LYS A 120 -18.18 -6.93 9.05
N VAL A 121 -17.41 -6.05 9.67
CA VAL A 121 -16.24 -6.43 10.46
C VAL A 121 -16.49 -6.02 11.90
N ALA A 122 -16.32 -6.97 12.81
CA ALA A 122 -16.32 -6.73 14.24
C ALA A 122 -14.94 -7.12 14.78
N GLY A 123 -14.26 -6.18 15.44
CA GLY A 123 -12.95 -6.44 16.04
C GLY A 123 -12.46 -5.30 16.91
N ARG A 124 -11.58 -5.63 17.86
CA ARG A 124 -11.05 -4.70 18.89
C ARG A 124 -10.41 -3.44 18.31
N PHE A 125 -9.79 -3.53 17.13
CA PHE A 125 -9.06 -2.45 16.47
C PHE A 125 -9.85 -1.76 15.35
N TYR A 126 -10.94 -2.37 14.87
CA TYR A 126 -11.66 -1.93 13.67
C TYR A 126 -13.01 -1.25 13.99
N GLY A 127 -13.43 -1.29 15.27
CA GLY A 127 -14.70 -0.79 15.77
C GLY A 127 -15.80 -1.86 15.79
N HIS A 128 -16.80 -1.70 16.64
CA HIS A 128 -18.02 -2.51 16.59
C HIS A 128 -18.92 -2.01 15.44
N ASP A 129 -19.42 -2.94 14.62
CA ASP A 129 -20.41 -2.70 13.55
C ASP A 129 -20.00 -1.75 12.43
N ARG A 130 -18.69 -1.58 12.19
CA ARG A 130 -18.23 -0.82 11.03
C ARG A 130 -18.25 -1.67 9.76
N VAL A 131 -18.61 -0.98 8.69
CA VAL A 131 -18.85 -1.54 7.37
C VAL A 131 -17.67 -1.14 6.50
N TYR A 132 -16.82 -2.12 6.17
CA TYR A 132 -15.62 -1.89 5.37
C TYR A 132 -15.71 -2.71 4.09
N ASP A 133 -15.08 -2.23 3.03
CA ASP A 133 -14.76 -3.11 1.92
C ASP A 133 -13.61 -4.04 2.30
N LEU A 134 -13.61 -5.26 1.74
CA LEU A 134 -12.65 -6.30 2.13
C LEU A 134 -11.20 -5.89 1.83
N VAL A 135 -11.00 -5.05 0.80
CA VAL A 135 -9.68 -4.54 0.43
C VAL A 135 -9.18 -3.53 1.47
N THR A 136 -10.05 -2.66 1.96
CA THR A 136 -9.78 -1.71 3.04
C THR A 136 -9.45 -2.44 4.33
N VAL A 137 -10.12 -3.55 4.65
CA VAL A 137 -9.76 -4.36 5.84
C VAL A 137 -8.36 -4.96 5.68
N VAL A 138 -8.06 -5.51 4.50
CA VAL A 138 -6.72 -6.03 4.17
C VAL A 138 -5.67 -4.93 4.29
N GLU A 139 -5.97 -3.73 3.80
CA GLU A 139 -5.06 -2.58 3.93
C GLU A 139 -4.92 -2.12 5.38
N LEU A 140 -5.99 -2.07 6.18
CA LEU A 140 -5.95 -1.71 7.60
C LEU A 140 -5.13 -2.70 8.41
N VAL A 141 -5.37 -4.00 8.23
CA VAL A 141 -4.61 -5.07 8.91
C VAL A 141 -3.15 -5.02 8.45
N ALA A 142 -2.90 -4.85 7.15
CA ALA A 142 -1.54 -4.69 6.65
C ALA A 142 -0.84 -3.41 7.14
N CYS A 143 -1.58 -2.36 7.52
CA CYS A 143 -1.03 -1.17 8.18
C CYS A 143 -0.71 -1.43 9.66
N ASP A 144 -1.51 -2.24 10.35
CA ASP A 144 -1.29 -2.56 11.77
C ASP A 144 -0.13 -3.55 11.96
N HIS A 145 0.01 -4.49 11.02
CA HIS A 145 1.09 -5.48 10.98
C HIS A 145 2.24 -5.04 10.06
N ASP A 146 2.43 -3.72 9.88
CA ASP A 146 3.29 -3.17 8.83
C ASP A 146 4.70 -3.76 8.86
N TYR A 147 5.09 -4.35 7.72
CA TYR A 147 6.44 -4.86 7.46
C TYR A 147 7.38 -3.68 7.26
N ALA A 148 7.78 -3.05 8.36
CA ALA A 148 9.14 -2.57 8.42
C ALA A 148 10.04 -3.81 8.40
N THR A 149 10.49 -4.22 7.21
CA THR A 149 11.82 -4.84 7.13
C THR A 149 12.86 -3.76 7.45
N ALA A 150 12.84 -3.28 8.70
CA ALA A 150 14.04 -2.84 9.37
C ALA A 150 14.73 -4.13 9.86
N PRO A 151 15.98 -4.39 9.48
CA PRO A 151 16.76 -5.40 10.16
C PRO A 151 17.06 -4.86 11.58
N ASP A 152 16.24 -5.24 12.55
CA ASP A 152 16.63 -5.20 13.95
C ASP A 152 16.40 -6.60 14.54
N SER A 153 17.43 -7.44 14.38
CA SER A 153 17.84 -8.28 15.48
C SER A 153 19.32 -7.96 15.76
N PRO A 154 19.66 -7.55 16.98
CA PRO A 154 21.03 -7.35 17.40
C PRO A 154 21.67 -8.71 17.67
N GLU A 155 22.90 -8.91 17.17
CA GLU A 155 23.94 -9.68 17.84
C GLU A 155 25.25 -8.88 17.77
#